data_AF-A0A6C0JAJ0-F1
#
_entry.id   AF-A0A6C0JAJ0-F1
#
_cell.length_a   1.000
_cell.length_b   1.000
_cell.length_c   1.000
_cell.angle_alpha   90.00
_cell.angle_beta   90.00
_cell.angle_gamma   90.00
#
_symmetry.space_group_name_H-M   'P 1'
#
loop_
_entity.id
_entity.type
_entity.pdbx_description
1 polymer ?
#
loop_
_entity_poly.entity_id
_entity_poly.type
_entity_poly.pdbx_seq_one_letter_code
_entity_poly.pdbx_strand_id
1 'polypeptide(L)' 'MSHGCAFKKSTAKMRWKWRKKRVRRLQRKRRKMRARAK' A
#
# COMPACT_ATOMS: atom_id res chain seq x y z
N MET A 1 6.66 10.68 -5.67
CA MET A 1 5.24 10.30 -5.81
C MET A 1 4.38 11.30 -5.03
N SER A 2 4.13 12.46 -5.63
CA SER A 2 3.24 13.46 -5.06
C SER A 2 1.82 13.09 -5.48
N HIS A 3 1.03 12.58 -4.54
CA HIS A 3 -0.41 12.42 -4.73
C HIS A 3 -1.07 13.33 -3.70
N GLY A 4 -1.84 14.30 -4.19
CA GLY A 4 -2.65 15.20 -3.38
C GLY A 4 -3.40 14.44 -2.27
N CYS A 5 -3.50 15.09 -1.10
CA CYS A 5 -4.17 14.64 0.12
C CYS A 5 -4.83 13.26 0.03
N ALA A 6 -4.04 12.18 0.18
CA ALA A 6 -4.51 10.79 0.06
C ALA A 6 -5.60 10.40 1.07
N PHE A 7 -5.91 11.29 2.02
CA PHE A 7 -6.98 11.16 3.00
C PHE A 7 -8.34 11.69 2.51
N LYS A 8 -8.38 12.54 1.47
CA LYS A 8 -9.62 13.14 0.96
C LYS A 8 -10.52 12.02 0.41
N LYS A 9 -11.70 11.88 1.00
CA LYS A 9 -12.75 10.94 0.60
C LYS A 9 -13.82 11.61 -0.27
N SER A 10 -13.43 12.54 -1.14
CA SER A 10 -14.36 13.11 -2.14
C SER A 10 -14.89 12.07 -3.12
N THR A 11 -14.24 10.90 -3.18
CA THR A 11 -14.71 9.71 -3.90
C THR A 11 -14.90 8.57 -2.89
N ALA A 12 -15.87 7.69 -3.12
CA ALA A 12 -16.18 6.52 -2.29
C ALA A 12 -15.08 5.43 -2.36
N LYS A 13 -13.85 5.81 -2.03
CA LYS A 13 -12.66 4.95 -2.05
C LYS A 13 -12.44 4.35 -0.66
N MET A 14 -11.84 3.17 -0.67
CA MET A 14 -11.39 2.50 0.55
C MET A 14 -10.49 3.43 1.39
N ARG A 15 -10.76 3.51 2.70
CA ARG A 15 -10.01 4.37 3.62
C ARG A 15 -8.51 4.14 3.47
N TRP A 16 -7.78 5.24 3.25
CA TRP A 16 -6.35 5.24 3.01
C TRP A 16 -5.54 4.39 3.99
N LYS A 17 -5.85 4.44 5.30
CA LYS A 17 -5.17 3.64 6.34
C LYS A 17 -5.20 2.14 6.02
N TRP A 18 -6.35 1.62 5.59
CA TRP A 18 -6.52 0.20 5.25
C TRP A 18 -5.81 -0.16 3.95
N ARG A 19 -5.89 0.71 2.94
CA ARG A 19 -5.12 0.56 1.69
C ARG A 19 -3.60 0.54 1.96
N LYS A 20 -3.11 1.46 2.80
CA LYS A 20 -1.70 1.54 3.22
C LYS A 20 -1.25 0.25 3.95
N LYS A 21 -2.09 -0.26 4.87
CA LYS A 21 -1.82 -1.54 5.58
C LYS A 21 -1.75 -2.72 4.61
N ARG A 22 -2.67 -2.78 3.63
CA ARG A 22 -2.71 -3.83 2.60
C ARG A 22 -1.46 -3.83 1.73
N VAL A 23 -1.08 -2.66 1.20
CA VAL A 23 0.11 -2.53 0.34
C VAL A 23 1.39 -2.88 1.10
N ARG A 24 1.55 -2.45 2.35
CA ARG A 24 2.72 -2.80 3.18
C ARG A 24 2.86 -4.31 3.41
N ARG A 25 1.76 -5.04 3.63
CA ARG A 25 1.77 -6.51 3.77
C ARG A 25 2.23 -7.19 2.48
N LEU A 26 1.72 -6.75 1.33
CA LEU A 26 2.11 -7.27 0.03
C LEU A 26 3.59 -7.02 -0.27
N GLN A 27 4.09 -5.81 0.00
CA GLN A 27 5.50 -5.48 -0.17
C GLN A 27 6.41 -6.35 0.70
N ARG A 28 6.05 -6.61 1.97
CA ARG A 28 6.82 -7.51 2.85
C ARG A 28 6.90 -8.94 2.29
N LYS A 29 5.78 -9.50 1.79
CA LYS A 29 5.76 -10.82 1.14
C LYS A 29 6.68 -10.86 -0.08
N ARG A 30 6.56 -9.88 -0.98
CA ARG A 30 7.42 -9.77 -2.17
C ARG A 30 8.91 -9.66 -1.81
N ARG A 31 9.23 -8.91 -0.75
CA ARG A 31 10.62 -8.75 -0.28
C ARG A 31 11.21 -10.08 0.22
N LYS A 32 10.44 -10.85 1.00
CA LYS A 32 10.85 -12.18 1.45
C LYS A 32 11.05 -13.15 0.28
N MET A 33 10.15 -13.16 -0.70
CA MET A 33 10.30 -14.03 -1.88
C MET A 33 11.54 -13.66 -2.69
N ARG A 34 11.79 -12.36 -2.93
CA ARG A 34 12.98 -11.90 -3.64
C ARG A 34 14.28 -12.23 -2.91
N ALA A 35 14.28 -12.21 -1.58
CA ALA A 35 15.44 -12.59 -0.78
C ALA A 35 15.73 -14.10 -0.80
N ARG A 36 14.74 -14.95 -1.16
CA ARG A 36 14.92 -16.39 -1.35
C ARG A 36 15.34 -16.76 -2.78
N ALA A 37 14.96 -15.93 -3.74
CA ALA A 37 15.29 -16.10 -5.15
C ALA A 37 16.68 -15.53 -5.52
N LYS A 38 17.27 -14.75 -4.60
CA LYS A 38 18.69 -14.39 -4.61
C LYS A 38 19.42 -15.39 -3.74
#